data_AF-A0AAN6P702-F1
#
_entry.id   AF-A0AAN6P702-F1
#
_cell.length_a   1.000
_cell.length_b   1.000
_cell.length_c   1.000
_cell.angle_alpha   90.00
_cell.angle_beta   90.00
_cell.angle_gamma   90.00
#
_symmetry.space_group_name_H-M   'P 1'
#
loop_
_entity.id
_entity.type
_entity.pdbx_description
1 polymer ?
#
loop_
_entity_poly.entity_id
_entity_poly.type
_entity_poly.pdbx_seq_one_letter_code
_entity_poly.pdbx_strand_id
1 'polypeptide(L)'
;MSIINGVEACYKYGKALVDFCQRWKDADAELADRVIMVELCWMNTSAQLQLVEMLHPVLNDEIRRIFDDSLAVLARKLDLTVVQAQKLQDPCSSARPGFLHFRRRASGAKYAWNQTVLDAAIQDLEAWQGRCKVALDLNMRDPNPLIDERLKKLRQTQHPMDAAVGAQGATATTTAASPLSLTGGIRDALQPMGTQPSVFLPNVVFETTAIPFSRARAACMQSPFKTRWFILDTLPCRPETNVRALQNDVRDLALKLGRADPFAFGLLNCKGAMRAFKPPPRQLDLAGFDLVFNVPEGTDAKRLQSLRALLLSRDGAPSLSRRVRLAQELATSVSYVHTFIFVHKNIRPESVLLFQETQGGGGSSQPGTCSATPANRRTSFLIGFESFRSAARDTSLTGDQDWAHNIYRHPERMGEFPAEAYTMQHDIYSLGVCLLEIGLWEPLVEYVYRSGGDAEPEWLIDAAVRWIAG
;
A
#
# COMPACT_ATOMS: atom_id res chain seq x y z
N MET A 1 3.16 33.28 -6.12
CA MET A 1 3.23 33.21 -4.65
C MET A 1 4.35 32.22 -4.35
N SER A 2 5.37 32.56 -3.55
CA SER A 2 6.44 31.59 -3.24
C SER A 2 5.93 30.51 -2.29
N ILE A 3 6.61 29.35 -2.27
CA ILE A 3 6.24 28.20 -1.44
C ILE A 3 6.08 28.61 0.02
N ILE A 4 7.02 29.39 0.56
CA ILE A 4 6.98 29.87 1.94
C ILE A 4 5.71 30.70 2.19
N ASN A 5 5.43 31.68 1.33
CA ASN A 5 4.25 32.54 1.47
C ASN A 5 2.94 31.74 1.29
N GLY A 6 2.95 30.74 0.41
CA GLY A 6 1.81 29.85 0.18
C GLY A 6 1.54 28.94 1.37
N VAL A 7 2.60 28.37 1.96
CA VAL A 7 2.53 27.55 3.17
C VAL A 7 1.99 28.39 4.34
N GLU A 8 2.53 29.59 4.57
CA GLU A 8 2.04 30.51 5.61
C GLU A 8 0.56 30.88 5.42
N ALA A 9 0.15 31.18 4.19
CA ALA A 9 -1.24 31.48 3.87
C ALA A 9 -2.15 30.29 4.16
N CYS A 10 -1.77 29.09 3.72
CA CYS A 10 -2.50 27.86 4.03
C CYS A 10 -2.62 27.64 5.55
N TYR A 11 -1.54 27.78 6.32
CA TYR A 11 -1.57 27.67 7.78
C TYR A 11 -2.54 28.65 8.43
N LYS A 12 -2.52 29.92 7.99
CA LYS A 12 -3.42 30.97 8.48
C LYS A 12 -4.89 30.58 8.26
N TYR A 13 -5.25 30.19 7.03
CA TYR A 13 -6.64 29.91 6.70
C TYR A 13 -7.12 28.56 7.25
N GLY A 14 -6.29 27.52 7.22
CA GLY A 14 -6.64 26.23 7.77
C GLY A 14 -6.82 26.26 9.28
N LYS A 15 -5.98 27.00 10.02
CA LYS A 15 -6.19 27.23 11.45
C LYS A 15 -7.50 27.98 11.72
N ALA A 16 -7.80 29.03 10.95
CA ALA A 16 -9.06 29.76 11.08
C ALA A 16 -10.29 28.87 10.82
N LEU A 17 -10.19 27.92 9.89
CA LEU A 17 -11.24 26.94 9.61
C LEU A 17 -11.43 25.96 10.78
N VAL A 18 -10.34 25.44 11.36
CA VAL A 18 -10.41 24.58 12.56
C VAL A 18 -10.98 25.33 13.75
N ASP A 19 -10.52 26.56 14.00
CA ASP A 19 -11.05 27.41 15.08
C ASP A 19 -12.54 27.71 14.91
N PHE A 20 -13.01 27.86 13.65
CA PHE A 20 -14.44 27.94 13.35
C PHE A 20 -15.15 26.64 13.72
N CYS A 21 -14.64 25.49 13.27
CA CYS A 21 -15.23 24.17 13.53
C CYS A 21 -15.35 23.86 15.03
N GLN A 22 -14.34 24.21 15.83
CA GLN A 22 -14.34 23.99 17.28
C GLN A 22 -15.44 24.76 18.02
N ARG A 23 -15.81 25.96 17.55
CA ARG A 23 -16.90 26.75 18.15
C ARG A 23 -18.29 26.13 17.94
N TRP A 24 -18.40 25.23 16.95
CA TRP A 24 -19.66 24.59 16.57
C TRP A 24 -19.71 23.10 16.96
N LYS A 25 -18.68 22.58 17.63
CA LYS A 25 -18.56 21.17 18.03
C LYS A 25 -19.72 20.69 18.92
N ASP A 26 -20.28 21.58 19.74
CA ASP A 26 -21.39 21.28 20.65
C ASP A 26 -22.78 21.59 20.07
N ALA A 27 -22.86 22.02 18.80
CA ALA A 27 -24.11 22.53 18.21
C ALA A 27 -25.04 21.42 17.71
N ASP A 28 -24.52 20.27 17.26
CA ASP A 28 -25.28 19.13 16.72
C ASP A 28 -24.37 17.90 16.46
N ALA A 29 -24.93 16.68 16.45
CA ALA A 29 -24.19 15.43 16.25
C ALA A 29 -23.67 15.24 14.82
N GLU A 30 -24.42 15.64 13.79
CA GLU A 30 -24.01 15.43 12.39
C GLU A 30 -22.92 16.43 11.93
N LEU A 31 -22.83 17.58 12.62
CA LEU A 31 -21.80 18.59 12.44
C LEU A 31 -20.53 18.17 13.18
N ALA A 32 -20.66 17.50 14.33
CA ALA A 32 -19.53 16.98 15.08
C ALA A 32 -18.68 16.01 14.24
N ASP A 33 -19.31 15.12 13.46
CA ASP A 33 -18.59 14.21 12.55
C ASP A 33 -17.78 14.97 11.49
N ARG A 34 -18.37 15.99 10.87
CA ARG A 34 -17.69 16.82 9.86
C ARG A 34 -16.57 17.67 10.46
N VAL A 35 -16.77 18.19 11.66
CA VAL A 35 -15.74 18.91 12.42
C VAL A 35 -14.53 18.00 12.65
N ILE A 36 -14.75 16.75 13.07
CA ILE A 36 -13.69 15.75 13.25
C ILE A 36 -12.97 15.49 11.91
N MET A 37 -13.72 15.34 10.81
CA MET A 37 -13.13 15.13 9.49
C MET A 37 -12.28 16.32 9.01
N VAL A 38 -12.73 17.55 9.24
CA VAL A 38 -11.94 18.77 8.93
C VAL A 38 -10.67 18.82 9.79
N GLU A 39 -10.76 18.53 11.09
CA GLU A 39 -9.60 18.47 11.99
C GLU A 39 -8.59 17.42 11.52
N LEU A 40 -9.06 16.22 11.15
CA LEU A 40 -8.22 15.15 10.62
C LEU A 40 -7.57 15.54 9.28
N CYS A 41 -8.33 16.09 8.34
CA CYS A 41 -7.83 16.56 7.06
C CYS A 41 -6.81 17.68 7.23
N TRP A 42 -7.07 18.62 8.14
CA TRP A 42 -6.15 19.71 8.42
C TRP A 42 -4.85 19.21 9.05
N MET A 43 -4.91 18.28 10.00
CA MET A 43 -3.74 17.63 10.58
C MET A 43 -2.86 17.01 9.50
N ASN A 44 -3.44 16.21 8.59
CA ASN A 44 -2.71 15.60 7.48
C ASN A 44 -2.12 16.63 6.50
N THR A 45 -2.90 17.66 6.16
CA THR A 45 -2.46 18.75 5.28
C THR A 45 -1.29 19.51 5.89
N SER A 46 -1.37 19.84 7.18
CA SER A 46 -0.32 20.56 7.90
C SER A 46 1.00 19.77 7.94
N ALA A 47 0.95 18.44 8.09
CA ALA A 47 2.13 17.60 8.03
C ALA A 47 2.78 17.60 6.62
N GLN A 48 1.97 17.62 5.55
CA GLN A 48 2.48 17.73 4.18
C GLN A 48 3.04 19.11 3.88
N LEU A 49 2.42 20.19 4.35
CA LEU A 49 2.93 21.56 4.20
C LEU A 49 4.31 21.70 4.85
N GLN A 50 4.49 21.16 6.06
CA GLN A 50 5.78 21.15 6.74
C GLN A 50 6.86 20.39 5.95
N LEU A 51 6.50 19.28 5.31
CA LEU A 51 7.43 18.55 4.42
C LEU A 51 7.80 19.41 3.21
N VAL A 52 6.82 20.02 2.54
CA VAL A 52 7.06 20.85 1.34
C VAL A 52 7.96 22.04 1.68
N GLU A 53 7.73 22.71 2.80
CA GLU A 53 8.56 23.80 3.29
C GLU A 53 10.01 23.33 3.55
N MET A 54 10.17 22.17 4.18
CA MET A 54 11.48 21.59 4.47
C MET A 54 12.24 21.19 3.20
N LEU A 55 11.54 20.64 2.19
CA LEU A 55 12.12 20.17 0.94
C LEU A 55 12.33 21.30 -0.09
N HIS A 56 11.63 22.42 0.03
CA HIS A 56 11.72 23.56 -0.89
C HIS A 56 13.14 23.88 -1.40
N PRO A 57 14.20 23.92 -0.56
CA PRO A 57 15.56 24.26 -1.01
C PRO A 57 16.20 23.25 -1.96
N VAL A 58 15.72 22.00 -1.95
CA VAL A 58 16.31 20.86 -2.68
C VAL A 58 15.44 20.33 -3.81
N LEU A 59 14.20 20.81 -3.93
CA LEU A 59 13.33 20.53 -5.08
C LEU A 59 13.90 21.21 -6.34
N ASN A 60 13.67 20.64 -7.53
CA ASN A 60 14.02 21.27 -8.80
C ASN A 60 13.03 22.41 -9.14
N ASP A 61 13.39 23.28 -10.08
CA ASP A 61 12.61 24.50 -10.40
C ASP A 61 11.19 24.19 -10.93
N GLU A 62 11.04 23.12 -11.70
CA GLU A 62 9.75 22.71 -12.25
C GLU A 62 8.79 22.28 -11.13
N ILE A 63 9.26 21.46 -10.19
CA ILE A 63 8.47 20.99 -9.05
C ILE A 63 8.18 22.16 -8.11
N ARG A 64 9.13 23.07 -7.88
CA ARG A 64 8.89 24.28 -7.07
C ARG A 64 7.74 25.10 -7.66
N ARG A 65 7.75 25.34 -8.97
CA ARG A 65 6.68 26.07 -9.68
C ARG A 65 5.32 25.38 -9.51
N ILE A 66 5.27 24.05 -9.65
CA ILE A 66 4.04 23.28 -9.48
C ILE A 66 3.52 23.40 -8.04
N PHE A 67 4.40 23.32 -7.04
CA PHE A 67 4.01 23.51 -5.64
C PHE A 67 3.53 24.93 -5.37
N ASP A 68 4.22 25.96 -5.87
CA ASP A 68 3.80 27.37 -5.79
C ASP A 68 2.35 27.55 -6.28
N ASP A 69 2.06 27.07 -7.49
CA ASP A 69 0.74 27.16 -8.10
C ASP A 69 -0.30 26.36 -7.29
N SER A 70 0.06 25.16 -6.85
CA SER A 70 -0.84 24.30 -6.06
C SER A 70 -1.20 24.90 -4.69
N LEU A 71 -0.23 25.53 -4.02
CA LEU A 71 -0.39 26.16 -2.72
C LEU A 71 -1.23 27.43 -2.84
N ALA A 72 -1.02 28.22 -3.90
CA ALA A 72 -1.84 29.39 -4.19
C ALA A 72 -3.32 29.01 -4.40
N VAL A 73 -3.58 27.90 -5.12
CA VAL A 73 -4.94 27.39 -5.32
C VAL A 73 -5.55 26.92 -4.00
N LEU A 74 -4.81 26.18 -3.17
CA LEU A 74 -5.29 25.72 -1.86
C LEU A 74 -5.58 26.89 -0.93
N ALA A 75 -4.65 27.83 -0.80
CA ALA A 75 -4.81 29.01 0.05
C ALA A 75 -6.06 29.82 -0.34
N ARG A 76 -6.28 30.04 -1.64
CA ARG A 76 -7.48 30.74 -2.14
C ARG A 76 -8.76 29.99 -1.80
N LYS A 77 -8.77 28.66 -1.93
CA LYS A 77 -9.94 27.83 -1.59
C LYS A 77 -10.24 27.88 -0.10
N LEU A 78 -9.22 27.72 0.75
CA LEU A 78 -9.37 27.82 2.20
C LEU A 78 -9.85 29.21 2.63
N ASP A 79 -9.32 30.28 2.04
CA ASP A 79 -9.78 31.66 2.29
C ASP A 79 -11.27 31.83 1.95
N LEU A 80 -11.69 31.37 0.77
CA LEU A 80 -13.10 31.42 0.36
C LEU A 80 -14.02 30.66 1.35
N THR A 81 -13.61 29.46 1.79
CA THR A 81 -14.34 28.67 2.77
C THR A 81 -14.42 29.39 4.11
N VAL A 82 -13.31 29.97 4.59
CA VAL A 82 -13.28 30.75 5.85
C VAL A 82 -14.19 31.97 5.75
N VAL A 83 -14.15 32.71 4.64
CA VAL A 83 -15.03 33.88 4.42
C VAL A 83 -16.51 33.46 4.40
N GLN A 84 -16.84 32.34 3.75
CA GLN A 84 -18.20 31.81 3.74
C GLN A 84 -18.65 31.37 5.14
N ALA A 85 -17.79 30.70 5.89
CA ALA A 85 -18.05 30.29 7.27
C ALA A 85 -18.24 31.49 8.21
N GLN A 86 -17.45 32.56 8.06
CA GLN A 86 -17.58 33.80 8.83
C GLN A 86 -18.86 34.57 8.52
N LYS A 87 -19.30 34.62 7.26
CA LYS A 87 -20.60 35.21 6.88
C LYS A 87 -21.80 34.55 7.56
N LEU A 88 -21.64 33.34 8.08
CA LEU A 88 -22.69 32.63 8.82
C LEU A 88 -22.71 33.03 10.31
N GLN A 89 -21.71 33.76 10.80
CA GLN A 89 -21.66 34.33 12.16
C GLN A 89 -22.40 35.67 12.29
N ASP A 90 -22.56 36.46 11.22
CA ASP A 90 -23.29 37.74 11.21
C ASP A 90 -24.42 37.71 10.18
N PRO A 91 -25.70 38.01 10.54
CA PRO A 91 -26.09 39.13 11.42
C PRO A 91 -27.20 38.81 12.46
N CYS A 92 -27.16 39.51 13.61
CA CYS A 92 -28.14 39.55 14.72
C CYS A 92 -27.77 38.76 16.01
N SER A 93 -26.50 38.84 16.42
CA SER A 93 -26.06 38.57 17.80
C SER A 93 -25.88 39.85 18.63
N SER A 94 -26.42 41.00 18.20
CA SER A 94 -26.70 42.08 19.14
C SER A 94 -27.96 41.70 19.93
N ALA A 95 -27.77 40.90 20.97
CA ALA A 95 -28.78 40.75 22.00
C ALA A 95 -29.12 42.17 22.50
N ARG A 96 -30.34 42.65 22.20
CA ARG A 96 -30.89 43.75 22.99
C ARG A 96 -31.03 43.23 24.42
N PRO A 97 -30.46 43.89 25.43
CA PRO A 97 -30.52 43.41 26.80
C PRO A 97 -31.98 43.52 27.25
N GLY A 98 -32.66 42.38 27.48
CA GLY A 98 -33.98 42.44 28.11
C GLY A 98 -34.93 41.24 28.01
N PHE A 99 -34.70 40.20 27.21
CA PHE A 99 -35.68 39.09 27.14
C PHE A 99 -35.03 37.70 27.12
N LEU A 100 -35.49 36.87 28.07
CA LEU A 100 -35.26 35.45 28.32
C LEU A 100 -34.46 34.67 27.26
N HIS A 101 -33.33 34.10 27.70
CA HIS A 101 -32.49 33.17 26.95
C HIS A 101 -33.20 31.84 26.64
N PHE A 102 -34.08 31.83 25.64
CA PHE A 102 -34.36 30.61 24.90
C PHE A 102 -33.24 30.44 23.88
N ARG A 103 -32.41 29.40 24.05
CA ARG A 103 -31.33 29.01 23.14
C ARG A 103 -31.97 28.72 21.76
N ARG A 104 -32.08 29.74 20.91
CA ARG A 104 -32.69 29.63 19.57
C ARG A 104 -31.89 28.60 18.78
N ARG A 105 -32.46 27.41 18.60
CA ARG A 105 -31.98 26.40 17.64
C ARG A 105 -31.83 27.11 16.29
N ALA A 106 -30.62 27.12 15.72
CA ALA A 106 -30.38 27.69 14.41
C ALA A 106 -31.33 27.02 13.39
N SER A 107 -31.91 27.79 12.47
CA SER A 107 -32.84 27.26 11.46
C SER A 107 -32.15 26.17 10.64
N GLY A 108 -32.84 25.07 10.32
CA GLY A 108 -32.29 23.94 9.55
C GLY A 108 -31.60 24.33 8.23
N ALA A 109 -32.01 25.45 7.60
CA ALA A 109 -31.34 25.99 6.41
C ALA A 109 -29.90 26.48 6.66
N LYS A 110 -29.61 27.10 7.82
CA LYS A 110 -28.23 27.51 8.19
C LYS A 110 -27.35 26.30 8.45
N TYR A 111 -27.95 25.24 8.98
CA TYR A 111 -27.26 24.00 9.30
C TYR A 111 -26.91 23.19 8.05
N ALA A 112 -27.87 23.00 7.14
CA ALA A 112 -27.63 22.38 5.84
C ALA A 112 -26.58 23.16 5.02
N TRP A 113 -26.60 24.50 5.10
CA TRP A 113 -25.58 25.33 4.46
C TRP A 113 -24.19 25.12 5.07
N ASN A 114 -24.07 25.08 6.41
CA ASN A 114 -22.79 24.77 7.08
C ASN A 114 -22.23 23.42 6.64
N GLN A 115 -23.07 22.38 6.49
CA GLN A 115 -22.63 21.07 6.01
C GLN A 115 -22.01 21.16 4.61
N THR A 116 -22.66 21.86 3.66
CA THR A 116 -22.12 22.00 2.29
C THR A 116 -20.76 22.71 2.24
N VAL A 117 -20.55 23.72 3.11
CA VAL A 117 -19.27 24.45 3.19
C VAL A 117 -18.16 23.56 3.76
N LEU A 118 -18.46 22.77 4.80
CA LEU A 118 -17.49 21.85 5.39
C LEU A 118 -17.18 20.69 4.46
N ASP A 119 -18.18 20.13 3.78
CA ASP A 119 -18.00 19.04 2.81
C ASP A 119 -17.11 19.49 1.64
N ALA A 120 -17.30 20.72 1.14
CA ALA A 120 -16.43 21.32 0.12
C ALA A 120 -14.99 21.51 0.64
N ALA A 121 -14.82 21.93 1.90
CA ALA A 121 -13.51 22.09 2.51
C ALA A 121 -12.77 20.75 2.66
N ILE A 122 -13.47 19.71 3.11
CA ILE A 122 -12.93 18.35 3.22
C ILE A 122 -12.47 17.88 1.84
N GLN A 123 -13.33 17.99 0.82
CA GLN A 123 -13.00 17.60 -0.54
C GLN A 123 -11.77 18.33 -1.09
N ASP A 124 -11.67 19.64 -0.85
CA ASP A 124 -10.54 20.45 -1.32
C ASP A 124 -9.22 20.08 -0.61
N LEU A 125 -9.26 19.82 0.70
CA LEU A 125 -8.12 19.36 1.48
C LEU A 125 -7.67 17.97 1.02
N GLU A 126 -8.58 16.99 0.91
CA GLU A 126 -8.27 15.63 0.45
C GLU A 126 -7.72 15.62 -0.98
N ALA A 127 -8.33 16.40 -1.89
CA ALA A 127 -7.88 16.50 -3.27
C ALA A 127 -6.46 17.09 -3.38
N TRP A 128 -6.14 18.11 -2.58
CA TRP A 128 -4.78 18.64 -2.52
C TRP A 128 -3.81 17.63 -1.91
N GLN A 129 -4.20 16.96 -0.82
CA GLN A 129 -3.36 15.96 -0.16
C GLN A 129 -2.94 14.83 -1.11
N GLY A 130 -3.89 14.32 -1.91
CA GLY A 130 -3.63 13.28 -2.91
C GLY A 130 -2.65 13.72 -3.98
N ARG A 131 -2.81 14.94 -4.53
CA ARG A 131 -1.91 15.49 -5.56
C ARG A 131 -0.51 15.76 -5.01
N CYS A 132 -0.44 16.35 -3.82
CA CYS A 132 0.82 16.62 -3.13
C CYS A 132 1.61 15.33 -2.89
N LYS A 133 0.93 14.28 -2.40
CA LYS A 133 1.52 12.95 -2.22
C LYS A 133 2.13 12.39 -3.50
N VAL A 134 1.39 12.38 -4.61
CA VAL A 134 1.89 11.87 -5.90
C VAL A 134 3.13 12.65 -6.37
N ALA A 135 3.11 13.99 -6.25
CA ALA A 135 4.25 14.82 -6.64
C ALA A 135 5.50 14.54 -5.79
N LEU A 136 5.33 14.32 -4.48
CA LEU A 136 6.42 13.96 -3.57
C LEU A 136 6.96 12.56 -3.86
N ASP A 137 6.08 11.57 -4.06
CA ASP A 137 6.48 10.19 -4.36
C ASP A 137 7.31 10.12 -5.65
N LEU A 138 6.95 10.91 -6.68
CA LEU A 138 7.74 11.03 -7.91
C LEU A 138 9.13 11.63 -7.66
N ASN A 139 9.23 12.65 -6.82
CA ASN A 139 10.51 13.28 -6.49
C ASN A 139 11.44 12.36 -5.68
N MET A 140 10.87 11.48 -4.85
CA MET A 140 11.65 10.54 -4.04
C MET A 140 12.24 9.37 -4.85
N ARG A 141 11.91 9.24 -6.13
CA ARG A 141 12.48 8.21 -7.02
C ARG A 141 13.97 8.43 -7.29
N ASP A 142 14.40 9.69 -7.35
CA ASP A 142 15.78 10.02 -7.66
C ASP A 142 16.64 10.13 -6.39
N PRO A 143 17.82 9.48 -6.34
CA PRO A 143 18.71 9.58 -5.19
C PRO A 143 19.26 11.01 -5.06
N ASN A 144 19.00 11.64 -3.91
CA ASN A 144 19.47 13.00 -3.59
C ASN A 144 19.88 13.11 -2.11
N PRO A 145 21.19 13.06 -1.79
CA PRO A 145 21.67 12.96 -0.41
C PRO A 145 21.19 14.11 0.50
N LEU A 146 20.90 15.29 -0.05
CA LEU A 146 20.41 16.42 0.72
C LEU A 146 18.98 16.20 1.22
N ILE A 147 18.12 15.56 0.41
CA ILE A 147 16.78 15.19 0.83
C ILE A 147 16.85 14.10 1.92
N ASP A 148 17.77 13.14 1.79
CA ASP A 148 17.97 12.08 2.80
C ASP A 148 18.38 12.64 4.16
N GLU A 149 19.32 13.59 4.19
CA GLU A 149 19.74 14.26 5.42
C GLU A 149 18.58 15.01 6.07
N ARG A 150 17.76 15.69 5.27
CA ARG A 150 16.64 16.48 5.74
C ARG A 150 15.50 15.60 6.28
N LEU A 151 15.18 14.50 5.61
CA LEU A 151 14.22 13.50 6.11
C LEU A 151 14.71 12.88 7.43
N LYS A 152 16.01 12.60 7.56
CA LYS A 152 16.61 12.10 8.80
C LYS A 152 16.46 13.09 9.95
N LYS A 153 16.72 14.39 9.71
CA LYS A 153 16.49 15.46 10.71
C LYS A 153 15.04 15.52 11.16
N LEU A 154 14.10 15.39 10.22
CA LEU A 154 12.67 15.41 10.52
C LEU A 154 12.25 14.26 11.45
N ARG A 155 12.72 13.05 11.17
CA ARG A 155 12.48 11.86 12.02
C ARG A 155 13.04 12.07 13.43
N GLN A 156 14.22 12.69 13.55
CA GLN A 156 14.85 13.00 14.83
C GLN A 156 14.08 14.06 15.63
N THR A 157 13.53 15.08 14.98
CA THR A 157 12.72 16.11 15.65
C THR A 157 11.35 15.61 16.11
N GLN A 158 10.82 14.56 15.46
CA GLN A 158 9.52 13.98 15.82
C GLN A 158 9.60 12.92 16.92
N HIS A 159 10.76 12.30 17.18
CA HIS A 159 10.97 11.32 18.27
C HIS A 159 11.99 11.78 19.34
N PRO A 160 11.65 12.69 20.27
CA PRO A 160 12.43 12.87 21.50
C PRO A 160 12.10 11.86 22.62
N MET A 161 10.97 11.14 22.58
CA MET A 161 10.48 10.33 23.72
C MET A 161 10.72 8.81 23.64
N ASP A 162 11.02 8.23 22.48
CA ASP A 162 11.15 6.76 22.33
C ASP A 162 12.60 6.24 22.35
N ALA A 163 13.60 7.13 22.43
CA ALA A 163 15.02 6.77 22.30
C ALA A 163 15.62 6.07 23.53
N ALA A 164 14.84 5.84 24.60
CA ALA A 164 15.34 5.27 25.86
C ALA A 164 15.16 3.75 26.01
N VAL A 165 14.56 3.03 25.04
CA VAL A 165 14.48 1.56 25.07
C VAL A 165 15.43 0.96 24.04
N GLY A 166 16.65 0.67 24.50
CA GLY A 166 17.75 0.19 23.68
C GLY A 166 17.55 -1.23 23.12
N ALA A 167 17.94 -1.36 21.86
CA ALA A 167 18.80 -2.43 21.35
C ALA A 167 18.46 -3.89 21.73
N GLN A 168 17.34 -4.41 21.21
CA GLN A 168 17.21 -5.81 20.78
C GLN A 168 15.90 -5.99 20.00
N GLY A 169 16.00 -6.17 18.68
CA GLY A 169 14.87 -6.36 17.78
C GLY A 169 14.24 -5.05 17.30
N ALA A 170 14.58 -4.64 16.08
CA ALA A 170 13.90 -3.54 15.41
C ALA A 170 12.44 -3.96 15.08
N THR A 171 11.53 -3.77 16.03
CA THR A 171 10.09 -3.74 15.77
C THR A 171 9.74 -2.30 15.42
N ALA A 172 9.50 -2.03 14.14
CA ALA A 172 8.94 -0.78 13.68
C ALA A 172 7.50 -0.68 14.22
N THR A 173 7.30 0.11 15.26
CA THR A 173 5.98 0.44 15.78
C THR A 173 5.20 1.16 14.68
N THR A 174 4.13 0.50 14.23
CA THR A 174 3.20 0.97 13.19
C THR A 174 2.47 2.23 13.68
N THR A 175 3.08 3.40 13.52
CA THR A 175 2.40 4.69 13.61
C THR A 175 1.55 4.85 12.34
N ALA A 176 0.30 5.32 12.49
CA ALA A 176 -0.63 5.56 11.39
C ALA A 176 0.09 6.26 10.23
N ALA A 177 -0.17 5.81 8.99
CA ALA A 177 0.54 6.21 7.77
C ALA A 177 0.51 7.73 7.54
N SER A 178 1.41 8.45 8.21
CA SER A 178 1.70 9.84 7.93
C SER A 178 2.21 9.91 6.49
N PRO A 179 1.85 10.94 5.70
CA PRO A 179 2.45 11.18 4.39
C PRO A 179 3.99 11.12 4.40
N LEU A 180 4.60 11.46 5.54
CA LEU A 180 6.02 11.36 5.81
C LEU A 180 6.55 9.92 5.87
N SER A 181 5.78 8.97 6.41
CA SER A 181 6.21 7.57 6.55
C SER A 181 6.21 6.85 5.20
N LEU A 182 5.24 7.15 4.33
CA LEU A 182 5.24 6.60 2.97
C LEU A 182 6.41 7.15 2.14
N THR A 183 6.52 8.49 2.09
CA THR A 183 7.55 9.19 1.33
C THR A 183 8.95 8.80 1.81
N GLY A 184 9.14 8.72 3.13
CA GLY A 184 10.37 8.24 3.75
C GLY A 184 10.62 6.75 3.53
N GLY A 185 9.58 5.91 3.49
CA GLY A 185 9.71 4.48 3.20
C GLY A 185 10.18 4.20 1.77
N ILE A 186 9.66 4.94 0.78
CA ILE A 186 10.10 4.83 -0.63
C ILE A 186 11.58 5.19 -0.71
N ARG A 187 11.94 6.30 -0.08
CA ARG A 187 13.31 6.80 0.00
C ARG A 187 14.26 5.77 0.61
N ASP A 188 13.91 5.24 1.78
CA ASP A 188 14.71 4.25 2.50
C ASP A 188 14.92 2.98 1.67
N ALA A 189 13.89 2.53 0.96
CA ALA A 189 13.97 1.38 0.05
C ALA A 189 14.87 1.67 -1.16
N LEU A 190 14.89 2.90 -1.69
CA LEU A 190 15.69 3.29 -2.85
C LEU A 190 17.15 3.68 -2.52
N GLN A 191 17.51 3.85 -1.24
CA GLN A 191 18.86 4.27 -0.86
C GLN A 191 19.96 3.32 -1.37
N PRO A 192 21.09 3.87 -1.89
CA PRO A 192 22.19 3.06 -2.39
C PRO A 192 22.80 2.17 -1.31
N MET A 193 23.35 1.05 -1.76
CA MET A 193 23.84 -0.06 -0.95
C MET A 193 25.02 0.39 -0.06
N GLY A 194 24.78 0.59 1.24
CA GLY A 194 25.85 0.63 2.24
C GLY A 194 26.39 -0.77 2.57
N THR A 195 27.33 -0.86 3.53
CA THR A 195 27.79 -2.13 4.12
C THR A 195 26.66 -2.80 4.92
N GLN A 196 25.77 -3.50 4.23
CA GLN A 196 24.64 -4.19 4.84
C GLN A 196 25.00 -5.64 5.23
N PRO A 197 24.36 -6.22 6.26
CA PRO A 197 24.50 -7.64 6.57
C PRO A 197 24.02 -8.51 5.39
N SER A 198 24.49 -9.77 5.36
CA SER A 198 24.06 -10.73 4.33
C SER A 198 22.53 -10.89 4.32
N VAL A 199 21.93 -10.61 3.17
CA VAL A 199 20.50 -10.83 2.87
C VAL A 199 20.17 -12.31 2.77
N PHE A 200 21.20 -13.13 2.51
CA PHE A 200 21.05 -14.58 2.45
C PHE A 200 21.06 -15.15 3.86
N LEU A 201 19.94 -15.76 4.22
CA LEU A 201 19.69 -16.41 5.50
C LEU A 201 20.30 -17.82 5.51
N PRO A 202 20.66 -18.36 6.68
CA PRO A 202 20.97 -19.79 6.78
C PRO A 202 19.74 -20.61 6.40
N ASN A 203 19.98 -21.82 5.87
CA ASN A 203 18.89 -22.72 5.53
C ASN A 203 18.21 -23.20 6.82
N VAL A 204 16.93 -22.88 6.94
CA VAL A 204 16.08 -23.30 8.06
C VAL A 204 14.92 -24.11 7.50
N VAL A 205 14.60 -25.21 8.18
CA VAL A 205 13.44 -26.04 7.83
C VAL A 205 12.20 -25.43 8.47
N PHE A 206 11.17 -25.22 7.66
CA PHE A 206 9.87 -24.74 8.11
C PHE A 206 8.82 -25.82 7.98
N GLU A 207 7.83 -25.82 8.87
CA GLU A 207 6.58 -26.53 8.64
C GLU A 207 5.75 -25.68 7.66
N THR A 208 5.51 -26.20 6.46
CA THR A 208 4.87 -25.44 5.38
C THR A 208 3.47 -25.94 5.06
N THR A 209 2.55 -25.03 4.82
CA THR A 209 1.17 -25.29 4.36
C THR A 209 0.96 -24.64 3.01
N ALA A 210 0.26 -25.33 2.10
CA ALA A 210 -0.10 -24.77 0.80
C ALA A 210 -1.09 -23.61 0.98
N ILE A 211 -0.95 -22.58 0.14
CA ILE A 211 -1.95 -21.53 0.00
C ILE A 211 -2.77 -21.87 -1.24
N PRO A 212 -4.11 -22.01 -1.13
CA PRO A 212 -4.95 -22.40 -2.26
C PRO A 212 -4.71 -21.51 -3.49
N PHE A 213 -4.47 -22.16 -4.64
CA PHE A 213 -4.21 -21.51 -5.93
C PHE A 213 -3.04 -20.51 -5.90
N SER A 214 -2.03 -20.70 -5.05
CA SER A 214 -0.81 -19.91 -5.07
C SER A 214 0.42 -20.81 -5.02
N ARG A 215 1.51 -20.37 -5.68
CA ARG A 215 2.82 -21.04 -5.57
C ARG A 215 3.53 -20.70 -4.27
N ALA A 216 3.16 -19.59 -3.64
CA ALA A 216 3.65 -19.22 -2.32
C ALA A 216 3.11 -20.19 -1.26
N ARG A 217 3.87 -20.39 -0.19
CA ARG A 217 3.52 -21.29 0.91
C ARG A 217 3.51 -20.52 2.23
N ALA A 218 2.53 -20.80 3.07
CA ALA A 218 2.59 -20.36 4.46
C ALA A 218 3.62 -21.24 5.19
N ALA A 219 4.47 -20.63 6.01
CA ALA A 219 5.53 -21.32 6.73
C ALA A 219 5.49 -20.95 8.21
N CYS A 220 5.55 -21.97 9.05
CA CYS A 220 5.53 -21.84 10.48
C CYS A 220 6.90 -22.23 11.06
N MET A 221 7.42 -21.39 11.94
CA MET A 221 8.57 -21.69 12.79
C MET A 221 8.09 -21.77 14.23
N GLN A 222 8.12 -22.97 14.79
CA GLN A 222 7.80 -23.21 16.18
C GLN A 222 9.07 -23.03 17.04
N SER A 223 9.02 -22.10 17.97
CA SER A 223 10.01 -21.96 19.04
C SER A 223 9.32 -22.23 20.38
N PRO A 224 10.02 -22.77 21.40
CA PRO A 224 9.43 -23.10 22.71
C PRO A 224 8.67 -21.94 23.37
N PHE A 225 8.96 -20.69 22.99
CA PHE A 225 8.33 -19.50 23.55
C PHE A 225 7.36 -18.76 22.60
N LYS A 226 7.43 -19.03 21.28
CA LYS A 226 6.63 -18.28 20.29
C LYS A 226 6.57 -19.00 18.94
N THR A 227 5.36 -19.08 18.39
CA THR A 227 5.14 -19.46 16.99
C THR A 227 5.25 -18.23 16.09
N ARG A 228 6.05 -18.30 15.02
CA ARG A 228 6.16 -17.23 14.02
C ARG A 228 5.76 -17.74 12.64
N TRP A 229 4.99 -16.93 11.93
CA TRP A 229 4.55 -17.21 10.57
C TRP A 229 5.31 -16.37 9.54
N PHE A 230 5.59 -17.00 8.40
CA PHE A 230 6.26 -16.42 7.24
C PHE A 230 5.52 -16.86 5.97
N ILE A 231 5.73 -16.13 4.88
CA ILE A 231 5.35 -16.55 3.54
C ILE A 231 6.63 -16.87 2.78
N LEU A 232 6.69 -18.05 2.19
CA LEU A 232 7.79 -18.48 1.33
C LEU A 232 7.37 -18.36 -0.13
N ASP A 233 8.19 -17.69 -0.91
CA ASP A 233 8.04 -17.58 -2.36
C ASP A 233 9.30 -18.16 -3.02
N THR A 234 9.14 -19.23 -3.80
CA THR A 234 10.25 -20.01 -4.34
C THR A 234 10.55 -19.60 -5.77
N LEU A 235 11.82 -19.28 -6.02
CA LEU A 235 12.37 -18.89 -7.30
C LEU A 235 13.25 -20.01 -7.85
N PRO A 236 12.73 -20.84 -8.78
CA PRO A 236 13.50 -21.96 -9.32
C PRO A 236 14.62 -21.47 -10.25
N CYS A 237 15.80 -22.07 -10.13
CA CYS A 237 16.86 -21.97 -11.13
C CYS A 237 16.59 -22.97 -12.26
N ARG A 238 16.06 -22.48 -13.38
CA ARG A 238 15.89 -23.27 -14.61
C ARG A 238 17.24 -23.50 -15.30
N PRO A 239 17.40 -24.52 -16.17
CA PRO A 239 18.67 -24.79 -16.87
C PRO A 239 19.28 -23.57 -17.57
N GLU A 240 18.44 -22.74 -18.18
CA GLU A 240 18.78 -21.50 -18.88
C GLU A 240 18.99 -20.29 -17.96
N THR A 241 18.83 -20.43 -16.65
CA THR A 241 18.90 -19.31 -15.70
C THR A 241 20.34 -18.87 -15.45
N ASN A 242 20.64 -17.59 -15.68
CA ASN A 242 21.89 -16.98 -15.22
C ASN A 242 21.86 -16.82 -13.69
N VAL A 243 22.40 -17.81 -12.97
CA VAL A 243 22.39 -17.87 -11.50
C VAL A 243 23.00 -16.64 -10.84
N ARG A 244 24.08 -16.06 -11.41
CA ARG A 244 24.71 -14.86 -10.82
C ARG A 244 23.80 -13.64 -10.94
N ALA A 245 23.17 -13.47 -12.10
CA ALA A 245 22.23 -12.37 -12.33
C ALA A 245 21.02 -12.51 -11.40
N LEU A 246 20.42 -13.71 -11.32
CA LEU A 246 19.30 -13.98 -10.41
C LEU A 246 19.68 -13.76 -8.94
N GLN A 247 20.86 -14.19 -8.52
CA GLN A 247 21.33 -13.95 -7.14
C GLN A 247 21.46 -12.45 -6.82
N ASN A 248 21.88 -11.64 -7.79
CA ASN A 248 21.93 -10.19 -7.63
C ASN A 248 20.52 -9.57 -7.57
N ASP A 249 19.62 -10.00 -8.46
CA ASP A 249 18.20 -9.60 -8.42
C ASP A 249 17.55 -9.93 -7.07
N VAL A 250 17.74 -11.15 -6.57
CA VAL A 250 17.21 -11.62 -5.27
C VAL A 250 17.75 -10.75 -4.13
N ARG A 251 19.05 -10.44 -4.14
CA ARG A 251 19.65 -9.56 -3.14
C ARG A 251 19.03 -8.16 -3.19
N ASP A 252 18.95 -7.57 -4.37
CA ASP A 252 18.46 -6.21 -4.57
C ASP A 252 16.99 -6.09 -4.16
N LEU A 253 16.15 -7.07 -4.53
CA LEU A 253 14.74 -7.11 -4.16
C LEU A 253 14.56 -7.27 -2.66
N ALA A 254 15.20 -8.26 -2.05
CA ALA A 254 15.05 -8.53 -0.63
C ALA A 254 15.53 -7.35 0.24
N LEU A 255 16.52 -6.57 -0.19
CA LEU A 255 16.92 -5.34 0.50
C LEU A 255 15.87 -4.24 0.41
N LYS A 256 15.35 -3.97 -0.79
CA LYS A 256 14.30 -2.98 -1.01
C LYS A 256 13.03 -3.33 -0.22
N LEU A 257 12.63 -4.59 -0.30
CA LEU A 257 11.46 -5.10 0.42
C LEU A 257 11.70 -5.26 1.93
N GLY A 258 12.95 -5.39 2.39
CA GLY A 258 13.27 -5.42 3.82
C GLY A 258 13.05 -4.08 4.53
N ARG A 259 13.07 -2.98 3.78
CA ARG A 259 12.77 -1.61 4.27
C ARG A 259 11.36 -1.14 3.92
N ALA A 260 10.64 -1.93 3.14
CA ALA A 260 9.30 -1.62 2.67
C ALA A 260 8.27 -1.74 3.81
N ASP A 261 7.42 -0.72 3.99
CA ASP A 261 6.20 -0.84 4.82
C ASP A 261 5.13 -1.60 3.99
N PRO A 262 4.70 -2.77 4.45
CA PRO A 262 3.78 -3.60 3.69
C PRO A 262 2.41 -2.96 3.48
N PHE A 263 1.88 -2.20 4.45
CA PHE A 263 0.56 -1.57 4.31
C PHE A 263 0.62 -0.34 3.41
N ALA A 264 1.77 0.31 3.33
CA ALA A 264 2.08 1.44 2.46
C ALA A 264 2.34 1.04 1.00
N PHE A 265 2.92 -0.13 0.76
CA PHE A 265 3.32 -0.56 -0.59
C PHE A 265 2.46 -1.68 -1.17
N GLY A 266 1.73 -2.44 -0.35
CA GLY A 266 1.07 -3.66 -0.80
C GLY A 266 2.08 -4.76 -1.18
N LEU A 267 3.30 -4.67 -0.66
CA LEU A 267 4.40 -5.63 -0.87
C LEU A 267 4.87 -6.12 0.48
N LEU A 268 4.96 -7.43 0.68
CA LEU A 268 5.36 -7.97 1.98
C LEU A 268 6.79 -7.59 2.34
N ASN A 269 7.03 -7.32 3.62
CA ASN A 269 8.36 -7.04 4.13
C ASN A 269 9.23 -8.30 4.01
N CYS A 270 10.36 -8.20 3.31
CA CYS A 270 11.26 -9.33 3.08
C CYS A 270 12.30 -9.44 4.20
N LYS A 271 12.32 -10.57 4.89
CA LYS A 271 13.35 -10.88 5.90
C LYS A 271 14.69 -11.23 5.26
N GLY A 272 14.68 -11.79 4.05
CA GLY A 272 15.86 -12.22 3.33
C GLY A 272 15.54 -13.38 2.38
N ALA A 273 16.58 -14.03 1.86
CA ALA A 273 16.46 -15.15 0.94
C ALA A 273 17.26 -16.37 1.43
N MET A 274 16.72 -17.58 1.27
CA MET A 274 17.45 -18.83 1.50
C MET A 274 17.89 -19.44 0.18
N ARG A 275 18.96 -20.25 0.19
CA ARG A 275 19.43 -20.98 -0.99
C ARG A 275 18.86 -22.40 -0.97
N ALA A 276 18.03 -22.73 -1.94
CA ALA A 276 17.53 -24.08 -2.13
C ALA A 276 18.52 -24.89 -2.98
N PHE A 277 18.88 -26.09 -2.54
CA PHE A 277 19.81 -27.00 -3.24
C PHE A 277 19.09 -28.28 -3.68
N LYS A 278 19.52 -28.86 -4.80
CA LYS A 278 18.94 -30.12 -5.29
C LYS A 278 19.35 -31.29 -4.37
N PRO A 279 18.46 -32.25 -4.09
CA PRO A 279 18.83 -33.48 -3.39
C PRO A 279 19.51 -34.49 -4.36
N PRO A 280 20.57 -35.21 -3.96
CA PRO A 280 21.34 -35.04 -2.72
C PRO A 280 22.18 -33.75 -2.77
N PRO A 281 22.30 -33.00 -1.65
CA PRO A 281 22.90 -31.69 -1.63
C PRO A 281 24.41 -31.77 -1.90
N ARG A 282 24.80 -31.62 -3.15
CA ARG A 282 26.16 -31.18 -3.50
C ARG A 282 26.15 -29.66 -3.40
N GLN A 283 27.08 -29.06 -2.66
CA GLN A 283 27.15 -27.60 -2.43
C GLN A 283 27.15 -26.74 -3.72
N LEU A 284 27.37 -27.35 -4.88
CA LEU A 284 27.36 -26.69 -6.19
C LEU A 284 26.02 -26.74 -6.95
N ASP A 285 25.06 -27.60 -6.57
CA ASP A 285 23.81 -27.79 -7.33
C ASP A 285 22.66 -26.96 -6.75
N LEU A 286 22.71 -25.65 -6.97
CA LEU A 286 21.65 -24.71 -6.57
C LEU A 286 20.36 -25.01 -7.35
N ALA A 287 19.26 -25.28 -6.63
CA ALA A 287 17.93 -25.48 -7.18
C ALA A 287 17.15 -24.17 -7.34
N GLY A 288 17.44 -23.17 -6.51
CA GLY A 288 16.70 -21.91 -6.49
C GLY A 288 16.97 -21.06 -5.25
N PHE A 289 16.10 -20.09 -5.05
CA PHE A 289 16.07 -19.24 -3.87
C PHE A 289 14.67 -19.23 -3.26
N ASP A 290 14.55 -19.20 -1.94
CA ASP A 290 13.29 -18.97 -1.26
C ASP A 290 13.32 -17.57 -0.64
N LEU A 291 12.50 -16.65 -1.15
CA LEU A 291 12.27 -15.37 -0.49
C LEU A 291 11.41 -15.61 0.75
N VAL A 292 11.87 -15.09 1.89
CA VAL A 292 11.20 -15.23 3.19
C VAL A 292 10.54 -13.92 3.56
N PHE A 293 9.21 -13.88 3.52
CA PHE A 293 8.44 -12.69 3.83
C PHE A 293 7.82 -12.77 5.22
N ASN A 294 7.80 -11.64 5.92
CA ASN A 294 7.10 -11.50 7.19
C ASN A 294 5.59 -11.40 6.94
N VAL A 295 4.80 -12.11 7.76
CA VAL A 295 3.35 -11.88 7.83
C VAL A 295 3.12 -10.50 8.48
N PRO A 296 2.32 -9.60 7.87
CA PRO A 296 2.11 -8.25 8.40
C PRO A 296 1.51 -8.28 9.80
N GLU A 297 1.94 -7.37 10.68
CA GLU A 297 1.44 -7.31 12.06
C GLU A 297 -0.07 -7.09 12.10
N GLY A 298 -0.76 -7.71 13.08
CA GLY A 298 -2.22 -7.63 13.20
C GLY A 298 -2.99 -8.33 12.07
N THR A 299 -2.35 -9.18 11.26
CA THR A 299 -3.03 -10.10 10.33
C THR A 299 -2.96 -11.54 10.83
N ASP A 300 -3.91 -12.37 10.40
CA ASP A 300 -3.91 -13.80 10.72
C ASP A 300 -3.43 -14.63 9.52
N ALA A 301 -2.28 -15.28 9.67
CA ALA A 301 -1.71 -16.18 8.67
C ALA A 301 -2.61 -17.40 8.39
N LYS A 302 -3.47 -17.79 9.34
CA LYS A 302 -4.38 -18.93 9.18
C LYS A 302 -5.58 -18.60 8.29
N ARG A 303 -5.88 -17.32 8.08
CA ARG A 303 -6.99 -16.84 7.23
C ARG A 303 -6.47 -16.19 5.95
N LEU A 304 -5.35 -16.71 5.46
CA LEU A 304 -4.71 -16.31 4.23
C LEU A 304 -5.31 -17.05 3.04
N GLN A 305 -5.61 -16.33 1.96
CA GLN A 305 -6.04 -16.92 0.69
C GLN A 305 -5.48 -16.12 -0.48
N SER A 306 -5.43 -16.72 -1.67
CA SER A 306 -5.14 -15.98 -2.90
C SER A 306 -6.38 -15.23 -3.39
N LEU A 307 -6.20 -14.21 -4.24
CA LEU A 307 -7.31 -13.57 -4.93
C LEU A 307 -8.04 -14.58 -5.83
N ARG A 308 -7.34 -15.56 -6.41
CA ARG A 308 -7.99 -16.62 -7.19
C ARG A 308 -8.94 -17.46 -6.34
N ALA A 309 -8.52 -17.86 -5.13
CA ALA A 309 -9.37 -18.59 -4.21
C ALA A 309 -10.65 -17.79 -3.89
N LEU A 310 -10.51 -16.48 -3.69
CA LEU A 310 -11.64 -15.60 -3.42
C LEU A 310 -12.58 -15.46 -4.62
N LEU A 311 -12.06 -15.32 -5.85
CA LEU A 311 -12.87 -15.22 -7.07
C LEU A 311 -13.61 -16.52 -7.40
N LEU A 312 -13.06 -17.67 -7.00
CA LEU A 312 -13.70 -18.98 -7.15
C LEU A 312 -14.67 -19.32 -6.00
N SER A 313 -14.72 -18.50 -4.94
CA SER A 313 -15.59 -18.79 -3.80
C SER A 313 -17.08 -18.61 -4.18
N ARG A 314 -17.95 -19.36 -3.50
CA ARG A 314 -19.40 -19.30 -3.72
C ARG A 314 -20.09 -18.19 -2.92
N ASP A 315 -19.33 -17.33 -2.25
CA ASP A 315 -19.84 -16.35 -1.28
C ASP A 315 -20.46 -15.10 -1.96
N GLY A 316 -20.60 -15.13 -3.28
CA GLY A 316 -21.13 -14.03 -4.07
C GLY A 316 -20.15 -12.85 -4.20
N ALA A 317 -20.49 -11.91 -5.08
CA ALA A 317 -19.68 -10.73 -5.28
C ALA A 317 -19.74 -9.78 -4.07
N PRO A 318 -18.60 -9.29 -3.56
CA PRO A 318 -18.59 -8.27 -2.53
C PRO A 318 -19.05 -6.93 -3.11
N SER A 319 -19.26 -5.96 -2.22
CA SER A 319 -19.67 -4.61 -2.61
C SER A 319 -18.73 -4.01 -3.67
N LEU A 320 -19.28 -3.16 -4.55
CA LEU A 320 -18.50 -2.45 -5.56
C LEU A 320 -17.32 -1.69 -4.92
N SER A 321 -17.56 -1.03 -3.78
CA SER A 321 -16.52 -0.32 -3.05
C SER A 321 -15.37 -1.23 -2.61
N ARG A 322 -15.65 -2.48 -2.22
CA ARG A 322 -14.61 -3.45 -1.89
C ARG A 322 -13.83 -3.89 -3.13
N ARG A 323 -14.51 -4.09 -4.26
CA ARG A 323 -13.86 -4.43 -5.54
C ARG A 323 -12.94 -3.31 -6.03
N VAL A 324 -13.41 -2.06 -6.00
CA VAL A 324 -12.60 -0.87 -6.31
C VAL A 324 -11.40 -0.75 -5.37
N ARG A 325 -11.59 -1.01 -4.08
CA ARG A 325 -10.47 -1.02 -3.12
C ARG A 325 -9.42 -2.08 -3.46
N LEU A 326 -9.83 -3.32 -3.75
CA LEU A 326 -8.90 -4.39 -4.15
C LEU A 326 -8.14 -4.03 -5.44
N ALA A 327 -8.83 -3.47 -6.42
CA ALA A 327 -8.23 -2.97 -7.66
C ALA A 327 -7.17 -1.89 -7.38
N GLN A 328 -7.48 -0.91 -6.52
CA GLN A 328 -6.54 0.14 -6.12
C GLN A 328 -5.33 -0.41 -5.37
N GLU A 329 -5.53 -1.35 -4.44
CA GLU A 329 -4.44 -1.98 -3.69
C GLU A 329 -3.49 -2.75 -4.61
N LEU A 330 -4.03 -3.53 -5.56
CA LEU A 330 -3.22 -4.26 -6.55
C LEU A 330 -2.46 -3.31 -7.47
N ALA A 331 -3.13 -2.32 -8.05
CA ALA A 331 -2.49 -1.32 -8.92
C ALA A 331 -1.38 -0.55 -8.18
N THR A 332 -1.60 -0.25 -6.90
CA THR A 332 -0.58 0.38 -6.05
C THR A 332 0.65 -0.53 -5.88
N SER A 333 0.42 -1.82 -5.61
CA SER A 333 1.51 -2.80 -5.45
C SER A 333 2.37 -2.90 -6.71
N VAL A 334 1.74 -2.98 -7.89
CA VAL A 334 2.44 -3.00 -9.18
C VAL A 334 3.23 -1.71 -9.41
N SER A 335 2.63 -0.55 -9.12
CA SER A 335 3.32 0.75 -9.22
C SER A 335 4.59 0.81 -8.36
N TYR A 336 4.58 0.18 -7.17
CA TYR A 336 5.77 0.12 -6.31
C TYR A 336 6.83 -0.85 -6.80
N VAL A 337 6.44 -2.00 -7.37
CA VAL A 337 7.40 -2.89 -8.06
C VAL A 337 8.15 -2.13 -9.16
N HIS A 338 7.43 -1.33 -9.96
CA HIS A 338 8.02 -0.51 -11.02
C HIS A 338 8.85 0.65 -10.47
N THR A 339 8.42 1.26 -9.37
CA THR A 339 9.20 2.28 -8.64
C THR A 339 10.54 1.73 -8.14
N PHE A 340 10.57 0.46 -7.75
CA PHE A 340 11.79 -0.24 -7.37
C PHE A 340 12.62 -0.74 -8.56
N ILE A 341 12.26 -0.36 -9.80
CA ILE A 341 12.97 -0.72 -11.04
C ILE A 341 13.02 -2.24 -11.24
N PHE A 342 11.89 -2.91 -10.95
CA PHE A 342 11.68 -4.32 -11.28
C PHE A 342 10.50 -4.48 -12.24
N VAL A 343 10.52 -5.58 -12.99
CA VAL A 343 9.35 -6.15 -13.66
C VAL A 343 8.93 -7.41 -12.90
N HIS A 344 7.62 -7.59 -12.69
CA HIS A 344 7.07 -8.69 -11.90
C HIS A 344 6.97 -9.98 -12.71
N LYS A 345 6.49 -9.89 -13.96
CA LYS A 345 6.38 -10.99 -14.94
C LYS A 345 5.38 -12.11 -14.60
N ASN A 346 4.63 -11.97 -13.52
CA ASN A 346 3.72 -12.99 -13.02
C ASN A 346 2.52 -12.38 -12.26
N ILE A 347 2.02 -11.23 -12.70
CA ILE A 347 0.85 -10.59 -12.05
C ILE A 347 -0.40 -11.38 -12.45
N ARG A 348 -0.98 -12.09 -11.49
CA ARG A 348 -2.20 -12.91 -11.66
C ARG A 348 -2.96 -13.01 -10.34
N PRO A 349 -4.24 -13.44 -10.31
CA PRO A 349 -4.96 -13.66 -9.05
C PRO A 349 -4.27 -14.64 -8.08
N GLU A 350 -3.49 -15.59 -8.60
CA GLU A 350 -2.68 -16.55 -7.85
C GLU A 350 -1.49 -15.88 -7.13
N SER A 351 -1.03 -14.74 -7.65
CA SER A 351 0.10 -13.97 -7.14
C SER A 351 -0.32 -12.83 -6.20
N VAL A 352 -1.60 -12.76 -5.82
CA VAL A 352 -2.14 -11.74 -4.90
C VAL A 352 -2.66 -12.43 -3.65
N LEU A 353 -2.05 -12.16 -2.50
CA LEU A 353 -2.45 -12.70 -1.22
C LEU A 353 -3.38 -11.74 -0.48
N LEU A 354 -4.43 -12.30 0.11
CA LEU A 354 -5.42 -11.58 0.89
C LEU A 354 -5.35 -12.07 2.34
N PHE A 355 -5.05 -11.15 3.25
CA PHE A 355 -5.15 -11.40 4.68
C PHE A 355 -6.51 -10.90 5.16
N GLN A 356 -7.27 -11.78 5.80
CA GLN A 356 -8.52 -11.36 6.41
C GLN A 356 -8.24 -10.51 7.66
N GLU A 357 -8.98 -9.42 7.81
CA GLU A 357 -8.89 -8.58 9.00
C GLU A 357 -9.42 -9.34 10.21
N THR A 358 -8.67 -9.33 11.31
CA THR A 358 -9.09 -9.90 12.58
C THR A 358 -10.26 -9.09 13.10
N GLN A 359 -11.50 -9.47 12.75
CA GLN A 359 -12.66 -8.96 13.48
C GLN A 359 -12.46 -9.39 14.94
N GLY A 360 -12.33 -8.43 15.85
CA GLY A 360 -12.41 -8.70 17.27
C GLY A 360 -13.67 -9.55 17.50
N GLY A 361 -13.47 -10.77 18.01
CA GLY A 361 -14.49 -11.81 18.01
C GLY A 361 -15.81 -11.29 18.57
N GLY A 362 -16.89 -11.47 17.80
CA GLY A 362 -18.24 -11.46 18.34
C GLY A 362 -18.35 -12.59 19.36
N GLY A 363 -18.13 -12.26 20.63
CA GLY A 363 -18.18 -13.19 21.75
C GLY A 363 -17.86 -12.47 23.06
N SER A 364 -18.91 -12.01 23.74
CA SER A 364 -18.94 -11.44 25.10
C SER A 364 -18.09 -10.19 25.39
N SER A 365 -18.81 -9.10 25.62
CA SER A 365 -18.48 -7.85 26.29
C SER A 365 -17.43 -7.87 27.42
N GLN A 366 -16.37 -7.07 27.25
CA GLN A 366 -15.69 -6.29 28.29
C GLN A 366 -15.29 -4.94 27.67
N PRO A 367 -15.77 -3.78 28.17
CA PRO A 367 -15.41 -2.47 27.65
C PRO A 367 -14.09 -2.03 28.28
N GLY A 368 -12.98 -2.33 27.61
CA GLY A 368 -11.66 -1.86 28.00
C GLY A 368 -10.63 -2.26 26.96
N THR A 369 -10.06 -1.28 26.27
CA THR A 369 -9.00 -1.40 25.24
C THR A 369 -9.44 -1.97 23.87
N CYS A 370 -10.28 -1.21 23.16
CA CYS A 370 -10.52 -1.40 21.73
C CYS A 370 -9.27 -0.98 20.93
N SER A 371 -8.41 -1.92 20.55
CA SER A 371 -7.49 -1.71 19.42
C SER A 371 -8.31 -1.77 18.13
N ALA A 372 -9.02 -0.68 17.82
CA ALA A 372 -9.75 -0.55 16.56
C ALA A 372 -8.73 -0.63 15.41
N THR A 373 -8.75 -1.72 14.64
CA THR A 373 -8.03 -1.76 13.38
C THR A 373 -8.64 -0.70 12.47
N PRO A 374 -7.83 0.19 11.87
CA PRO A 374 -8.37 1.27 11.06
C PRO A 374 -9.09 0.70 9.84
N ALA A 375 -10.35 1.11 9.62
CA ALA A 375 -11.27 0.61 8.57
C ALA A 375 -10.75 0.72 7.11
N ASN A 376 -9.57 1.31 6.92
CA ASN A 376 -8.88 1.51 5.64
C ASN A 376 -7.53 0.79 5.56
N ARG A 377 -7.26 -0.19 6.42
CA ARG A 377 -6.03 -0.98 6.34
C ARG A 377 -6.03 -1.86 5.08
N ARG A 378 -4.92 -1.88 4.35
CA ARG A 378 -4.75 -2.76 3.20
C ARG A 378 -4.80 -4.22 3.63
N THR A 379 -5.39 -5.02 2.76
CA THR A 379 -5.58 -6.46 2.99
C THR A 379 -4.95 -7.32 1.91
N SER A 380 -4.68 -6.74 0.74
CA SER A 380 -4.03 -7.42 -0.37
C SER A 380 -2.54 -7.08 -0.47
N PHE A 381 -1.73 -8.09 -0.81
CA PHE A 381 -0.30 -7.97 -0.99
C PHE A 381 0.14 -8.78 -2.20
N LEU A 382 0.94 -8.18 -3.08
CA LEU A 382 1.50 -8.85 -4.24
C LEU A 382 2.71 -9.71 -3.81
N ILE A 383 2.71 -10.95 -4.28
CA ILE A 383 3.73 -11.99 -4.11
C ILE A 383 4.01 -12.62 -5.48
N GLY A 384 4.78 -13.71 -5.55
CA GLY A 384 4.94 -14.49 -6.76
C GLY A 384 6.03 -13.92 -7.64
N PHE A 385 7.12 -13.47 -7.02
CA PHE A 385 8.34 -12.99 -7.65
C PHE A 385 9.14 -14.13 -8.30
N GLU A 386 8.52 -15.23 -8.70
CA GLU A 386 9.19 -16.39 -9.28
C GLU A 386 9.94 -16.10 -10.59
N SER A 387 9.50 -15.08 -11.33
CA SER A 387 10.04 -14.70 -12.64
C SER A 387 10.51 -13.26 -12.69
N PHE A 388 10.53 -12.57 -11.56
CA PHE A 388 10.87 -11.14 -11.48
C PHE A 388 12.30 -10.87 -11.96
N ARG A 389 12.55 -9.62 -12.33
CA ARG A 389 13.87 -9.19 -12.81
C ARG A 389 14.04 -7.69 -12.63
N SER A 390 15.25 -7.22 -12.31
CA SER A 390 15.57 -5.79 -12.39
C SER A 390 15.39 -5.31 -13.83
N ALA A 391 14.62 -4.25 -14.06
CA ALA A 391 14.23 -3.77 -15.39
C ALA A 391 15.42 -3.46 -16.31
N ALA A 392 16.57 -3.08 -15.74
CA ALA A 392 17.79 -2.70 -16.48
C ALA A 392 18.57 -3.89 -17.09
N ARG A 393 18.25 -5.13 -16.73
CA ARG A 393 18.93 -6.33 -17.27
C ARG A 393 18.35 -6.77 -18.63
N ASP A 394 18.93 -7.80 -19.23
CA ASP A 394 18.38 -8.43 -20.43
C ASP A 394 17.19 -9.34 -20.10
N THR A 395 16.31 -9.52 -21.07
CA THR A 395 15.16 -10.42 -20.93
C THR A 395 15.46 -11.77 -21.56
N SER A 396 15.19 -12.86 -20.82
CA SER A 396 15.07 -14.19 -21.42
C SER A 396 13.87 -14.21 -22.38
N LEU A 397 14.11 -14.38 -23.67
CA LEU A 397 13.09 -14.57 -24.71
C LEU A 397 12.58 -16.02 -24.71
N THR A 398 12.33 -16.55 -23.52
CA THR A 398 11.73 -17.87 -23.31
C THR A 398 10.34 -17.68 -22.74
N GLY A 399 9.37 -18.39 -23.30
CA GLY A 399 8.01 -18.46 -22.79
C GLY A 399 7.57 -19.90 -22.54
N ASP A 400 6.27 -20.11 -22.53
CA ASP A 400 5.66 -21.43 -22.35
C ASP A 400 4.29 -21.48 -23.05
N GLN A 401 3.75 -22.70 -23.17
CA GLN A 401 2.44 -22.95 -23.77
C GLN A 401 1.32 -23.06 -22.71
N ASP A 402 1.54 -22.53 -21.50
CA ASP A 402 0.53 -22.55 -20.44
C ASP A 402 -0.54 -21.50 -20.75
N TRP A 403 -1.65 -21.94 -21.33
CA TRP A 403 -2.78 -21.08 -21.70
C TRP A 403 -3.34 -20.29 -20.52
N ALA A 404 -3.42 -20.90 -19.33
CA ALA A 404 -3.93 -20.24 -18.13
C ALA A 404 -3.01 -19.11 -17.67
N HIS A 405 -1.71 -19.20 -17.96
CA HIS A 405 -0.78 -18.09 -17.77
C HIS A 405 -0.85 -17.08 -18.92
N ASN A 406 -0.96 -17.55 -20.16
CA ASN A 406 -0.93 -16.72 -21.36
C ASN A 406 -2.06 -15.69 -21.41
N ILE A 407 -3.24 -15.95 -20.84
CA ILE A 407 -4.31 -14.93 -20.80
C ILE A 407 -3.90 -13.65 -20.06
N TYR A 408 -2.97 -13.75 -19.11
CA TYR A 408 -2.44 -12.61 -18.34
C TYR A 408 -1.20 -12.00 -19.00
N ARG A 409 -0.69 -12.54 -20.10
CA ARG A 409 0.49 -12.02 -20.79
C ARG A 409 0.08 -11.17 -21.97
N HIS A 410 0.85 -10.11 -22.25
CA HIS A 410 0.67 -9.34 -23.47
C HIS A 410 0.81 -10.24 -24.71
N PRO A 411 0.05 -10.02 -25.80
CA PRO A 411 0.12 -10.82 -27.02
C PRO A 411 1.55 -11.02 -27.58
N GLU A 412 2.39 -9.99 -27.53
CA GLU A 412 3.79 -10.03 -27.99
C GLU A 412 4.71 -10.92 -27.13
N ARG A 413 4.23 -11.33 -25.96
CA ARG A 413 4.92 -12.17 -24.98
C ARG A 413 4.26 -13.54 -24.77
N MET A 414 3.25 -13.89 -25.56
CA MET A 414 2.60 -15.20 -25.52
C MET A 414 3.42 -16.25 -26.30
N GLY A 415 3.28 -17.52 -25.89
CA GLY A 415 3.91 -18.65 -26.56
C GLY A 415 5.37 -18.89 -26.17
N GLU A 416 5.97 -19.91 -26.76
CA GLU A 416 7.31 -20.42 -26.40
C GLU A 416 8.46 -19.47 -26.78
N PHE A 417 8.28 -18.69 -27.86
CA PHE A 417 9.28 -17.76 -28.39
C PHE A 417 8.71 -16.34 -28.48
N PRO A 418 8.71 -15.59 -27.36
CA PRO A 418 8.28 -14.19 -27.34
C PRO A 418 9.03 -13.31 -28.35
N ALA A 419 8.30 -12.45 -29.05
CA ALA A 419 8.84 -11.58 -30.09
C ALA A 419 9.65 -10.40 -29.53
N GLU A 420 9.24 -9.87 -28.38
CA GLU A 420 9.83 -8.66 -27.79
C GLU A 420 10.44 -8.92 -26.41
N ALA A 421 11.38 -8.07 -25.98
CA ALA A 421 11.87 -8.09 -24.60
C ALA A 421 10.77 -7.67 -23.61
N TYR A 422 10.83 -8.19 -22.38
CA TYR A 422 9.83 -7.90 -21.35
C TYR A 422 10.12 -6.53 -20.73
N THR A 423 9.10 -5.68 -20.73
CA THR A 423 9.11 -4.30 -20.22
C THR A 423 8.03 -4.11 -19.15
N MET A 424 8.04 -2.99 -18.43
CA MET A 424 7.01 -2.67 -17.42
C MET A 424 5.60 -2.61 -17.99
N GLN A 425 5.43 -2.24 -19.26
CA GLN A 425 4.13 -2.20 -19.95
C GLN A 425 3.46 -3.58 -20.00
N HIS A 426 4.26 -4.65 -20.05
CA HIS A 426 3.75 -6.02 -20.03
C HIS A 426 3.12 -6.39 -18.68
N ASP A 427 3.67 -5.89 -17.57
CA ASP A 427 3.03 -6.00 -16.25
C ASP A 427 1.71 -5.20 -16.19
N ILE A 428 1.62 -4.06 -16.91
CA ILE A 428 0.40 -3.25 -16.98
C ILE A 428 -0.71 -3.99 -17.74
N TYR A 429 -0.38 -4.73 -18.79
CA TYR A 429 -1.35 -5.62 -19.44
C TYR A 429 -1.88 -6.67 -18.45
N SER A 430 -0.98 -7.37 -17.75
CA SER A 430 -1.37 -8.37 -16.73
C SER A 430 -2.26 -7.77 -15.64
N LEU A 431 -1.91 -6.57 -15.16
CA LEU A 431 -2.73 -5.80 -14.23
C LEU A 431 -4.13 -5.55 -14.80
N GLY A 432 -4.24 -5.10 -16.05
CA GLY A 432 -5.52 -4.87 -16.72
C GLY A 432 -6.43 -6.10 -16.73
N VAL A 433 -5.87 -7.28 -17.00
CA VAL A 433 -6.61 -8.55 -16.97
C VAL A 433 -7.09 -8.88 -15.55
N CYS A 434 -6.24 -8.72 -14.52
CA CYS A 434 -6.67 -8.89 -13.13
C CYS A 434 -7.74 -7.87 -12.71
N LEU A 435 -7.64 -6.62 -13.17
CA LEU A 435 -8.64 -5.58 -12.89
C LEU A 435 -9.99 -5.91 -13.55
N LEU A 436 -9.97 -6.53 -14.73
CA LEU A 436 -11.18 -7.03 -15.40
C LEU A 436 -11.85 -8.12 -14.56
N GLU A 437 -11.09 -9.11 -14.08
CA GLU A 437 -11.62 -10.16 -13.19
C GLU A 437 -12.19 -9.60 -11.89
N ILE A 438 -11.51 -8.62 -11.27
CA ILE A 438 -12.01 -7.94 -10.07
C ILE A 438 -13.28 -7.14 -10.38
N GLY A 439 -13.33 -6.47 -11.53
CA GLY A 439 -14.46 -5.63 -11.94
C GLY A 439 -15.72 -6.44 -12.24
N LEU A 440 -15.58 -7.53 -12.99
CA LEU A 440 -16.65 -8.49 -13.28
C LEU A 440 -16.99 -9.36 -12.07
N TRP A 441 -16.02 -9.55 -11.17
CA TRP A 441 -16.05 -10.55 -10.11
C TRP A 441 -16.25 -11.98 -10.64
N GLU A 442 -15.60 -12.28 -11.76
CA GLU A 442 -15.64 -13.59 -12.40
C GLU A 442 -14.21 -14.04 -12.74
N PRO A 443 -13.84 -15.29 -12.43
CA PRO A 443 -12.55 -15.83 -12.84
C PRO A 443 -12.57 -16.16 -14.34
N LEU A 444 -11.53 -15.74 -15.06
CA LEU A 444 -11.27 -16.11 -16.45
C LEU A 444 -10.72 -17.54 -16.55
N VAL A 445 -10.03 -17.99 -15.50
CA VAL A 445 -9.49 -19.34 -15.37
C VAL A 445 -10.17 -20.05 -14.21
N GLU A 446 -10.83 -21.15 -14.54
CA GLU A 446 -11.38 -22.10 -13.58
C GLU A 446 -10.41 -23.25 -13.36
N TYR A 447 -10.58 -23.91 -12.22
CA TYR A 447 -9.76 -25.02 -11.79
C TYR A 447 -10.65 -26.23 -11.52
N VAL A 448 -10.45 -27.30 -12.27
CA VAL A 448 -11.27 -28.51 -12.19
C VAL A 448 -10.46 -29.62 -11.54
N TYR A 449 -11.06 -30.27 -10.54
CA TYR A 449 -10.51 -31.49 -9.96
C TYR A 449 -10.70 -32.66 -10.92
N ARG A 450 -9.62 -33.32 -11.31
CA ARG A 450 -9.74 -34.60 -12.03
C ARG A 450 -10.35 -35.63 -11.09
N SER A 451 -11.56 -36.08 -11.38
CA SER A 451 -12.22 -37.14 -10.61
C SER A 451 -11.73 -38.50 -11.10
N GLY A 452 -11.00 -39.23 -10.25
CA GLY A 452 -10.57 -40.60 -10.53
C GLY A 452 -9.85 -41.29 -9.37
N GLY A 453 -10.63 -42.03 -8.57
CA GLY A 453 -10.28 -43.23 -7.78
C GLY A 453 -8.98 -43.26 -6.97
N ASP A 454 -9.16 -43.24 -5.64
CA ASP A 454 -8.19 -43.48 -4.57
C ASP A 454 -7.14 -42.38 -4.31
N ALA A 455 -7.09 -41.97 -3.03
CA ALA A 455 -6.41 -40.82 -2.47
C ALA A 455 -5.05 -40.47 -3.09
N GLU A 456 -4.99 -39.38 -3.88
CA GLU A 456 -3.76 -38.76 -4.37
C GLU A 456 -3.82 -37.22 -4.23
N PRO A 457 -2.67 -36.51 -4.04
CA PRO A 457 -2.61 -35.16 -3.46
C PRO A 457 -3.00 -34.02 -4.41
N GLU A 458 -3.19 -32.85 -3.79
CA GLU A 458 -3.48 -31.45 -4.19
C GLU A 458 -3.04 -30.90 -5.58
N TRP A 459 -2.35 -31.66 -6.43
CA TRP A 459 -1.75 -31.22 -7.71
C TRP A 459 -2.52 -31.67 -8.97
N LEU A 460 -3.66 -32.34 -8.84
CA LEU A 460 -4.53 -32.77 -9.94
C LEU A 460 -5.55 -31.69 -10.36
N ILE A 461 -5.09 -30.46 -10.50
CA ILE A 461 -5.94 -29.34 -10.91
C ILE A 461 -5.57 -28.93 -12.33
N ASP A 462 -6.49 -29.13 -13.28
CA ASP A 462 -6.37 -28.55 -14.61
C ASP A 462 -7.02 -27.17 -14.64
N ALA A 463 -6.36 -26.24 -15.32
CA ALA A 463 -6.88 -24.91 -15.58
C ALA A 463 -7.69 -24.91 -16.88
N ALA A 464 -8.92 -24.42 -16.84
CA ALA A 464 -9.80 -24.25 -18.00
C ALA A 464 -10.12 -22.77 -18.18
N VAL A 465 -10.13 -22.29 -19.42
CA VAL A 465 -10.49 -20.90 -19.75
C VAL A 465 -11.99 -20.81 -20.01
N ARG A 466 -12.69 -19.95 -19.28
CA ARG A 466 -14.16 -19.80 -19.36
C ARG A 466 -14.66 -19.26 -20.71
N TRP A 467 -13.80 -18.58 -21.46
CA TRP A 467 -14.16 -17.79 -22.65
C TRP A 467 -13.76 -18.43 -23.99
N ILE A 468 -13.40 -19.71 -24.02
CA ILE A 468 -13.17 -20.44 -25.28
C ILE A 468 -14.39 -21.32 -25.58
N ALA A 469 -15.45 -20.67 -26.04
CA ALA A 469 -16.52 -21.27 -26.84
C ALA A 469 -17.33 -20.13 -27.49
N GLY A 470 -16.80 -19.60 -28.59
CA GLY A 470 -17.59 -18.90 -29.61
C GLY A 470 -17.83 -19.86 -30.75
#